data_AF-A0A3D0QDY1-F1
#
_entry.id   AF-A0A3D0QDY1-F1
#
_cell.length_a   1.000
_cell.length_b   1.000
_cell.length_c   1.000
_cell.angle_alpha   90.00
_cell.angle_beta   90.00
_cell.angle_gamma   90.00
#
_symmetry.space_group_name_H-M   'P 1'
#
loop_
_entity.id
_entity.type
_entity.pdbx_description
1 polymer ?
#
loop_
_entity_poly.entity_id
_entity_poly.type
_entity_poly.pdbx_seq_one_letter_code
_entity_poly.pdbx_strand_id
1 'polypeptide(L)'
;MNRWSKMPLGKVVSLEYGKALKAEDRDVGGNFPVYGSNGIVGFHNSAVVEEPTIVVGRKGAIGEAHLVENGCWPIDTAFYTLFRKPGIVSIRYLLL
;
A
#
# COMPACT_ATOMS: atom_id res chain seq x y z
N MET A 1 13.06 -20.58 23.46
CA MET A 1 11.76 -19.89 23.67
C MET A 1 11.68 -18.70 22.73
N ASN A 2 10.83 -18.77 21.70
CA ASN A 2 10.60 -17.62 20.80
C ASN A 2 9.84 -16.55 21.59
N ARG A 3 10.49 -15.42 21.88
CA ARG A 3 9.86 -14.31 22.59
C ARG A 3 9.19 -13.38 21.58
N TRP A 4 7.91 -13.61 21.32
CA TRP A 4 7.08 -12.59 20.67
C TRP A 4 6.92 -11.40 21.62
N SER A 5 7.16 -10.19 21.13
CA SER A 5 6.95 -8.95 21.87
C SER A 5 5.84 -8.12 21.22
N LYS A 6 4.95 -7.55 22.03
CA LYS A 6 3.93 -6.59 21.54
C LYS A 6 4.58 -5.23 21.31
N MET A 7 4.28 -4.60 20.18
CA MET A 7 4.65 -3.21 19.90
C MET A 7 3.58 -2.53 19.05
N PRO A 8 3.49 -1.18 19.07
CA PRO A 8 2.61 -0.46 18.16
C PRO A 8 3.03 -0.65 16.70
N LEU A 9 2.09 -0.91 15.80
CA LEU A 9 2.35 -1.06 14.36
C LEU A 9 3.07 0.17 13.77
N GLY A 10 2.74 1.37 14.27
CA GLY A 10 3.39 2.63 13.89
C GLY A 10 4.90 2.72 14.15
N LYS A 11 5.46 1.79 14.94
CA LYS A 11 6.91 1.66 15.14
C LYS A 11 7.59 0.88 14.00
N VAL A 12 6.84 0.10 13.24
CA VAL A 12 7.31 -0.73 12.13
C VAL A 12 7.07 -0.03 10.79
N VAL A 13 5.86 0.49 10.60
CA VAL A 13 5.44 1.17 9.36
C VAL A 13 4.82 2.54 9.64
N SER A 14 4.86 3.44 8.65
CA SER A 14 3.98 4.60 8.58
C SER A 14 2.83 4.35 7.61
N LEU A 15 1.73 5.08 7.77
CA LEU A 15 0.62 5.13 6.81
C LEU A 15 0.69 6.48 6.10
N GLU A 16 0.94 6.44 4.80
CA GLU A 16 1.05 7.61 3.94
C GLU A 16 -0.20 7.75 3.07
N TYR A 17 -0.57 8.99 2.74
CA TYR A 17 -1.73 9.26 1.89
C TYR A 17 -1.43 8.94 0.43
N GLY A 18 -2.34 8.23 -0.24
CA GLY A 18 -2.30 8.07 -1.68
C GLY A 18 -2.43 9.41 -2.43
N LYS A 19 -2.03 9.41 -3.70
CA LYS A 19 -1.98 10.60 -4.54
C LYS A 19 -3.10 10.58 -5.58
N ALA A 20 -3.86 11.67 -5.67
CA ALA A 20 -4.94 11.79 -6.65
C ALA A 20 -4.43 11.51 -8.07
N LEU A 21 -5.17 10.68 -8.80
CA LEU A 21 -4.95 10.35 -10.21
C LEU A 21 -6.31 10.16 -10.88
N LYS A 22 -6.64 11.05 -11.82
CA LYS A 22 -7.92 11.00 -12.53
C LYS A 22 -8.02 9.75 -13.38
N ALA A 23 -9.23 9.33 -13.71
CA ALA A 23 -9.43 8.15 -14.55
C ALA A 23 -8.82 8.35 -15.95
N GLU A 24 -8.92 9.55 -16.51
CA GLU A 24 -8.36 9.87 -17.84
C GLU A 24 -6.81 9.85 -17.88
N ASP A 25 -6.15 10.06 -16.74
CA ASP A 25 -4.69 10.09 -16.62
C ASP A 25 -4.09 8.68 -16.41
N ARG A 26 -4.95 7.65 -16.29
CA ARG A 26 -4.52 6.25 -16.15
C ARG A 26 -4.12 5.70 -17.50
N ASP A 27 -3.11 4.86 -17.49
CA ASP A 27 -2.59 4.20 -18.68
C ASP A 27 -2.84 2.71 -18.59
N VAL A 28 -3.72 2.19 -19.46
CA VAL A 28 -4.05 0.76 -19.52
C VAL A 28 -2.82 -0.09 -19.88
N GLY A 29 -1.83 0.48 -20.56
CA GLY A 29 -0.53 -0.16 -20.85
C GLY A 29 0.52 0.05 -19.76
N GLY A 30 0.17 0.71 -18.65
CA GLY A 30 1.08 0.98 -17.55
C GLY A 30 1.51 -0.27 -16.78
N ASN A 31 2.74 -0.25 -16.25
CA ASN A 31 3.30 -1.39 -15.53
C ASN A 31 2.91 -1.42 -14.04
N PHE A 32 2.43 -0.31 -13.48
CA PHE A 32 2.10 -0.21 -12.07
C PHE A 32 0.59 -0.19 -11.85
N PRO A 33 0.05 -1.06 -10.97
CA PRO A 33 -1.37 -1.04 -10.66
C PRO A 33 -1.72 0.24 -9.88
N VAL A 34 -2.86 0.82 -10.22
CA VAL A 34 -3.46 1.95 -9.49
C VAL A 34 -4.45 1.37 -8.48
N TYR A 35 -4.23 1.61 -7.19
CA TYR A 35 -5.07 1.09 -6.12
C TYR A 35 -5.98 2.17 -5.54
N GLY A 36 -7.28 1.88 -5.46
CA GLY A 36 -8.25 2.58 -4.61
C GLY A 36 -8.49 1.84 -3.29
N SER A 37 -9.57 2.20 -2.61
CA SER A 37 -9.91 1.60 -1.30
C SER A 37 -10.26 0.13 -1.36
N ASN A 38 -10.76 -0.34 -2.52
CA ASN A 38 -11.31 -1.68 -2.71
C ASN A 38 -10.45 -2.50 -3.69
N GLY A 39 -9.16 -2.17 -3.81
CA GLY A 39 -8.23 -2.84 -4.72
C GLY A 39 -7.93 -2.06 -5.99
N ILE A 40 -7.59 -2.78 -7.06
CA ILE A 40 -7.08 -2.21 -8.32
C ILE A 40 -8.20 -1.52 -9.10
N VAL A 41 -7.94 -0.29 -9.55
CA VAL A 41 -8.88 0.54 -10.33
C VAL A 41 -8.32 0.99 -11.68
N GLY A 42 -7.14 0.50 -12.06
CA GLY A 42 -6.48 0.79 -13.33
C GLY A 42 -4.98 0.56 -13.25
N PHE A 43 -4.25 1.09 -14.23
CA PHE A 43 -2.79 1.02 -14.31
C PHE A 43 -2.22 2.39 -14.67
N HIS A 44 -0.93 2.57 -14.40
CA HIS A 44 -0.18 3.77 -14.76
C HIS A 44 1.29 3.43 -15.03
N ASN A 45 1.97 4.29 -15.79
CA ASN A 45 3.37 4.08 -16.16
C ASN A 45 4.35 4.39 -15.01
N SER A 46 3.86 5.04 -13.95
CA SER A 46 4.63 5.45 -12.79
C SER A 46 4.00 4.91 -11.50
N ALA A 47 4.80 4.73 -10.46
CA ALA A 47 4.34 4.38 -9.12
C ALA A 47 4.50 5.56 -8.16
N VAL A 48 3.70 5.59 -7.09
CA VAL A 48 3.98 6.45 -5.92
C VAL A 48 4.92 5.75 -4.95
N VAL A 49 4.86 4.42 -4.91
CA VAL A 49 5.73 3.56 -4.11
C VAL A 49 6.17 2.39 -4.97
N GLU A 50 7.48 2.21 -5.15
CA GLU A 50 8.05 1.15 -6.00
C GLU A 50 8.37 -0.12 -5.20
N GLU A 51 8.45 0.00 -3.87
CA GLU A 51 8.75 -1.10 -2.94
C GLU A 51 7.48 -1.89 -2.55
N PRO A 52 7.62 -3.12 -2.03
CA PRO A 52 6.51 -3.85 -1.45
C PRO A 52 5.78 -3.02 -0.37
N THR A 53 4.46 -2.96 -0.47
CA THR A 53 3.62 -2.12 0.39
C THR A 53 2.28 -2.80 0.71
N ILE A 54 1.60 -2.31 1.74
CA ILE A 54 0.20 -2.62 2.01
C ILE A 54 -0.62 -1.38 1.70
N VAL A 55 -1.59 -1.53 0.81
CA VAL A 55 -2.59 -0.48 0.56
C VAL A 55 -3.79 -0.73 1.46
N VAL A 56 -4.23 0.30 2.19
CA VAL A 56 -5.36 0.23 3.13
C VAL A 56 -6.44 1.21 2.71
N GLY A 57 -7.68 0.75 2.56
CA GLY A 57 -8.80 1.62 2.22
C GLY A 57 -9.08 2.68 3.30
N ARG A 58 -9.21 3.94 2.88
CA ARG A 58 -9.44 5.11 3.75
C ARG A 58 -10.85 5.67 3.62
N LYS A 59 -11.52 5.47 2.47
CA LYS A 59 -12.89 5.95 2.20
C LYS A 59 -13.68 4.90 1.42
N GLY A 60 -14.91 4.59 1.84
CA GLY A 60 -15.72 3.53 1.22
C GLY A 60 -15.50 2.20 1.93
N ALA A 61 -14.52 1.41 1.49
CA ALA A 61 -14.09 0.20 2.22
C ALA A 61 -12.97 0.54 3.21
N ILE A 62 -13.35 1.09 4.37
CA ILE A 62 -12.38 1.42 5.41
C ILE A 62 -11.82 0.12 6.01
N GLY A 63 -10.49 -0.03 5.98
CA GLY A 63 -9.81 -1.16 6.62
C GLY A 63 -9.58 -2.39 5.73
N GLU A 64 -10.09 -2.42 4.49
CA GLU A 64 -9.63 -3.40 3.51
C GLU A 64 -8.15 -3.17 3.21
N ALA A 65 -7.37 -4.25 3.22
CA ALA A 65 -5.92 -4.18 3.09
C ALA A 65 -5.43 -5.14 2.00
N HIS A 66 -4.56 -4.63 1.12
CA HIS A 66 -4.02 -5.36 -0.02
C HIS A 66 -2.51 -5.39 0.06
N LEU A 67 -1.92 -6.60 0.02
CA LEU A 67 -0.49 -6.76 -0.17
C LEU A 67 -0.12 -6.46 -1.62
N VAL A 68 0.87 -5.59 -1.81
CA VAL A 68 1.44 -5.25 -3.11
C VAL A 68 2.91 -5.61 -3.09
N GLU A 69 3.33 -6.48 -4.01
CA GLU A 69 4.69 -7.01 -4.01
C GLU A 69 5.66 -6.20 -4.89
N ASN A 70 5.17 -5.49 -5.90
CA ASN A 70 6.01 -4.89 -6.97
C ASN A 70 5.74 -3.38 -7.18
N GLY A 71 5.36 -2.67 -6.12
CA GLY A 71 5.03 -1.25 -6.20
C GLY A 71 3.65 -0.96 -6.82
N CYS A 72 3.13 0.24 -6.56
CA CYS A 72 1.83 0.69 -7.05
C CYS A 72 1.62 2.22 -6.97
N TRP A 73 0.50 2.66 -7.54
CA TRP A 73 -0.05 4.00 -7.33
C TRP A 73 -1.33 3.94 -6.47
N PRO A 74 -1.23 4.04 -5.13
CA PRO A 74 -2.40 4.29 -4.28
C PRO A 74 -2.99 5.68 -4.56
N ILE A 75 -4.30 5.75 -4.81
CA ILE A 75 -5.03 7.01 -4.98
C ILE A 75 -5.53 7.57 -3.64
N ASP A 76 -6.02 8.81 -3.66
CA ASP A 76 -6.41 9.59 -2.49
C ASP A 76 -7.51 8.96 -1.61
N THR A 77 -8.20 7.92 -2.09
CA THR A 77 -9.14 7.13 -1.28
C THR A 77 -8.48 6.05 -0.43
N ALA A 78 -7.17 5.83 -0.56
CA ALA A 78 -6.41 4.81 0.17
C ALA A 78 -5.17 5.39 0.89
N PHE A 79 -4.70 4.65 1.87
CA PHE A 79 -3.37 4.78 2.46
C PHE A 79 -2.43 3.72 1.90
N TYR A 80 -1.13 3.94 2.00
CA TYR A 80 -0.13 2.91 1.78
C TYR A 80 0.92 2.90 2.90
N THR A 81 1.57 1.76 3.11
CA THR A 81 2.60 1.65 4.14
C THR A 81 4.00 1.97 3.63
N LEU A 82 4.81 2.64 4.44
CA LEU A 82 6.27 2.69 4.27
C LEU A 82 6.97 2.08 5.49
N PHE A 83 8.01 1.27 5.26
CA PHE A 83 8.79 0.68 6.34
C PHE A 83 9.71 1.71 7.00
N ARG A 84 9.60 1.86 8.31
CA ARG A 84 10.52 2.71 9.09
C ARG A 84 11.88 2.06 9.30
N LYS A 85 11.93 0.73 9.30
CA LYS A 85 13.16 -0.08 9.41
C LYS A 85 13.08 -1.29 8.47
N PRO A 86 13.51 -1.13 7.20
CA PRO A 86 13.55 -2.23 6.24
C PRO A 86 14.38 -3.42 6.77
N GLY A 87 13.96 -4.64 6.45
CA GLY A 87 14.71 -5.88 6.76
C GLY A 87 14.52 -6.47 8.16
N ILE A 88 13.76 -5.83 9.07
CA ILE A 88 13.48 -6.38 10.42
C ILE A 88 12.21 -7.25 10.45
N VAL A 89 11.20 -6.89 9.66
CA VAL A 89 9.91 -7.57 9.61
C VAL A 89 9.51 -7.76 8.15
N SER A 90 9.19 -8.98 7.75
CA SER A 90 8.62 -9.23 6.42
C SER A 90 7.19 -8.69 6.36
N ILE A 91 6.88 -7.97 5.27
CA ILE A 91 5.56 -7.37 5.03
C ILE A 91 4.42 -8.39 5.05
N ARG A 92 4.72 -9.66 4.73
CA ARG A 92 3.73 -10.73 4.75
C ARG A 92 3.14 -10.98 6.13
N TYR A 93 3.88 -10.67 7.21
CA TYR A 93 3.40 -10.82 8.59
C TYR A 93 2.49 -9.69 9.07
N LEU A 94 2.26 -8.65 8.26
CA LEU A 94 1.41 -7.52 8.63
C LEU A 94 -0.06 -7.69 8.20
N LEU A 95 -0.40 -8.79 7.53
CA LEU A 95 -1.75 -9.12 7.03
C LEU A 95 -2.30 -10.46 7.55
N LEU A 96 -1.60 -11.07 8.52
CA LEU A 96 -2.05 -12.27 9.24
C LEU A 96 -2.87 -11.89 10.47
#